data_AF-A0A9J6R7Y2-F1
#
_entry.id   AF-A0A9J6R7Y2-F1
#
_cell.length_a   1.000
_cell.length_b   1.000
_cell.length_c   1.000
_cell.angle_alpha   90.00
_cell.angle_beta   90.00
_cell.angle_gamma   90.00
#
_symmetry.space_group_name_H-M   'P 1'
#
loop_
_entity.id
_entity.type
_entity.pdbx_description
1 polymer ?
#
loop_
_entity_poly.entity_id
_entity_poly.type
_entity_poly.pdbx_seq_one_letter_code
_entity_poly.pdbx_strand_id
1 'polypeptide(L)'
;MTCKGCSASVRHTKAEVEALVKDQLALEIDVVSNSVYQERLSICERCPNLQYGTTCGYCGCFVAFRAKLAYKRCPDPSGAKWA
;
A
#
# COMPACT_ATOMS: atom_id res chain seq x y z
N MET A 1 7.33 16.48 -21.58
CA MET A 1 7.24 15.28 -22.45
C MET A 1 5.98 14.52 -22.08
N THR A 2 5.07 14.33 -23.02
CA THR A 2 3.81 13.61 -22.80
C THR A 2 4.08 12.11 -22.86
N CYS A 3 3.68 11.37 -21.83
CA CYS A 3 3.77 9.91 -21.81
C CYS A 3 3.02 9.35 -23.01
N LYS A 4 3.66 8.50 -23.84
CA LYS A 4 2.99 7.80 -24.96
C LYS A 4 2.20 6.55 -24.52
N GLY A 5 2.03 6.36 -23.21
CA GLY A 5 1.42 5.17 -22.62
C GLY A 5 -0.10 5.28 -22.47
N CYS A 6 -0.77 4.19 -22.88
CA CYS A 6 -2.18 3.79 -22.72
C CYS A 6 -3.21 4.89 -22.41
N SER A 7 -4.24 4.98 -23.26
CA SER A 7 -5.48 5.73 -23.05
C SER A 7 -6.38 5.19 -21.91
N ALA A 8 -5.93 4.16 -21.20
CA ALA A 8 -6.65 3.55 -20.10
C ALA A 8 -6.50 4.36 -18.82
N SER A 9 -7.62 4.66 -18.16
CA SER A 9 -7.59 5.15 -16.78
C SER A 9 -7.16 3.99 -15.86
N VAL A 10 -5.93 4.04 -15.36
CA VAL A 10 -5.37 3.06 -14.41
C VAL A 10 -5.79 3.39 -12.95
N ARG A 11 -6.79 4.27 -12.78
CA ARG A 11 -7.23 4.74 -11.46
C ARG A 11 -8.37 3.89 -10.96
N HIS A 12 -8.10 3.11 -9.91
CA HIS A 12 -9.11 2.42 -9.14
C HIS A 12 -9.66 3.32 -8.03
N THR A 13 -10.95 3.17 -7.75
CA THR A 13 -11.56 3.73 -6.55
C THR A 13 -10.99 3.06 -5.31
N LYS A 14 -11.10 3.72 -4.15
CA LYS A 14 -10.65 3.15 -2.88
C LYS A 14 -11.31 1.79 -2.59
N ALA A 15 -12.60 1.66 -2.88
CA ALA A 15 -13.35 0.42 -2.67
C ALA A 15 -12.87 -0.72 -3.58
N GLU A 16 -12.55 -0.43 -4.85
CA GLU A 16 -11.95 -1.43 -5.75
C GLU A 16 -10.57 -1.87 -5.28
N VAL A 17 -9.74 -0.92 -4.82
CA VAL A 17 -8.43 -1.25 -4.23
C VAL A 17 -8.60 -2.14 -3.01
N GLU A 18 -9.53 -1.84 -2.12
CA GLU A 18 -9.81 -2.65 -0.93
C GLU A 18 -10.22 -4.08 -1.30
N ALA A 19 -11.06 -4.27 -2.32
CA ALA A 19 -11.45 -5.59 -2.81
C ALA A 19 -10.23 -6.36 -3.36
N LEU A 20 -9.43 -5.73 -4.23
CA LEU A 20 -8.22 -6.34 -4.79
C LEU A 20 -7.20 -6.73 -3.70
N VAL A 21 -7.00 -5.86 -2.72
CA VAL A 21 -6.11 -6.12 -1.58
C VAL A 21 -6.61 -7.28 -0.75
N LYS A 22 -7.93 -7.36 -0.50
CA LYS A 22 -8.53 -8.47 0.25
C LYS A 22 -8.31 -9.81 -0.46
N ASP A 23 -8.56 -9.85 -1.76
CA ASP A 23 -8.39 -11.08 -2.55
C ASP A 23 -6.92 -11.52 -2.57
N GLN A 24 -5.98 -10.59 -2.72
CA GLN A 24 -4.56 -10.90 -2.69
C GLN A 24 -4.10 -11.38 -1.29
N LEU A 25 -4.57 -10.74 -0.22
CA LEU A 25 -4.23 -11.15 1.16
C LEU A 25 -4.79 -12.52 1.53
N ALA A 26 -5.88 -12.96 0.89
CA ALA A 26 -6.41 -14.30 1.11
C ALA A 26 -5.43 -15.42 0.66
N LEU A 27 -4.46 -15.09 -0.18
CA LEU A 27 -3.41 -15.99 -0.65
C LEU A 27 -2.14 -15.95 0.22
N GLU A 28 -2.03 -15.00 1.15
CA GLU A 28 -0.84 -14.79 1.97
C GLU A 28 -0.97 -15.56 3.30
N ILE A 29 0.07 -16.31 3.64
CA ILE A 29 0.14 -17.11 4.88
C ILE A 29 0.83 -16.36 6.03
N ASP A 30 1.67 -15.38 5.70
CA ASP A 30 2.51 -14.67 6.67
C ASP A 30 2.09 -13.20 6.78
N VAL A 31 1.06 -13.00 7.60
CA VAL A 31 0.43 -11.69 7.82
C VAL A 31 0.50 -11.29 9.28
N VAL A 32 0.62 -9.99 9.53
CA VAL A 32 0.62 -9.45 10.89
C VAL A 32 -0.78 -9.42 11.50
N SER A 33 -0.81 -9.33 12.84
CA SER A 33 -2.05 -9.15 13.59
C SER A 33 -2.79 -7.87 13.17
N ASN A 34 -4.08 -7.80 13.50
CA ASN A 34 -4.88 -6.61 13.18
C ASN A 34 -4.39 -5.35 13.89
N SER A 35 -3.84 -5.46 15.10
CA SER A 35 -3.30 -4.31 15.83
C SER A 35 -2.08 -3.70 15.12
N VAL A 36 -1.10 -4.52 14.76
CA VAL A 36 0.10 -4.09 14.03
C VAL A 36 -0.27 -3.53 12.67
N TYR A 37 -1.25 -4.15 12.00
CA TYR A 37 -1.74 -3.66 10.72
C TYR A 37 -2.32 -2.25 10.81
N GLN A 38 -3.20 -1.99 11.79
CA GLN A 38 -3.80 -0.67 12.00
C GLN A 38 -2.76 0.38 12.37
N GLU A 39 -1.77 0.01 13.19
CA GLU A 39 -0.65 0.88 13.53
C GLU A 39 0.14 1.28 12.27
N ARG A 40 0.56 0.31 11.46
CA ARG A 40 1.28 0.54 10.20
C ARG A 40 0.48 1.39 9.22
N LEU A 41 -0.83 1.15 9.09
CA LEU A 41 -1.73 1.96 8.26
C LEU A 41 -1.82 3.41 8.74
N SER A 42 -1.98 3.64 10.03
CA SER A 42 -2.04 5.00 10.60
C SER A 42 -0.77 5.81 10.30
N ILE A 43 0.39 5.15 10.18
CA ILE A 43 1.66 5.77 9.80
C ILE A 43 1.64 6.13 8.31
N CYS A 44 1.14 5.22 7.45
CA CYS A 44 0.98 5.49 6.02
C CYS A 44 -0.02 6.62 5.73
N GLU A 45 -1.13 6.72 6.46
CA GLU A 45 -2.14 7.78 6.30
C GLU A 45 -1.57 9.19 6.55
N ARG A 46 -0.55 9.31 7.40
CA ARG A 46 0.15 10.56 7.69
C ARG A 46 1.38 10.78 6.80
N CYS A 47 1.69 9.86 5.89
CA CYS A 47 2.87 9.93 5.07
C CYS A 47 2.68 10.95 3.93
N PRO A 48 3.58 11.95 3.77
CA PRO A 48 3.46 12.95 2.71
C PRO A 48 3.61 12.36 1.30
N ASN A 49 4.15 11.14 1.18
CA ASN A 49 4.32 10.44 -0.08
C ASN A 49 3.18 9.44 -0.38
N LEU A 50 2.10 9.41 0.41
CA LEU A 50 0.93 8.61 0.09
C LEU A 50 0.20 9.17 -1.14
N GLN A 51 0.17 8.40 -2.21
CA GLN A 51 -0.49 8.75 -3.47
C GLN A 51 -1.90 8.17 -3.50
N TYR A 52 -2.86 8.98 -3.97
CA TYR A 52 -4.26 8.57 -4.17
C TYR A 52 -4.95 8.01 -2.92
N GLY A 53 -4.40 8.27 -1.72
CA GLY A 53 -4.90 7.74 -0.46
C GLY A 53 -4.68 6.24 -0.22
N THR A 54 -4.10 5.50 -1.18
CA THR A 54 -3.96 4.04 -1.11
C THR A 54 -2.59 3.52 -1.49
N THR A 55 -1.76 4.30 -2.18
CA THR A 55 -0.57 3.81 -2.87
C THR A 55 0.68 4.48 -2.34
N CYS A 56 1.69 3.68 -1.97
CA CYS A 56 2.97 4.22 -1.50
C CYS A 56 3.73 4.88 -2.65
N GLY A 57 4.08 6.17 -2.52
CA GLY A 57 4.86 6.89 -3.55
C GLY A 57 6.29 6.39 -3.74
N TYR A 58 6.85 5.62 -2.80
CA TYR A 58 8.21 5.09 -2.91
C TYR A 58 8.29 3.73 -3.61
N CYS A 59 7.31 2.85 -3.38
CA CYS A 59 7.36 1.47 -3.91
C CYS A 59 6.21 1.12 -4.87
N GLY A 60 5.19 1.97 -5.00
CA GLY A 60 4.03 1.72 -5.85
C GLY A 60 3.03 0.68 -5.33
N CYS A 61 3.29 0.02 -4.19
CA CYS A 61 2.34 -0.93 -3.60
C CYS A 61 1.14 -0.22 -2.96
N PHE A 62 0.00 -0.89 -2.93
CA PHE A 62 -1.09 -0.52 -2.02
C PHE A 62 -0.62 -0.65 -0.57
N VAL A 63 -0.73 0.44 0.20
CA VAL A 63 -0.26 0.47 1.60
C VAL A 63 -1.03 -0.54 2.46
N ALA A 64 -2.32 -0.72 2.18
CA ALA A 64 -3.18 -1.71 2.82
C ALA A 64 -2.73 -3.16 2.58
N PHE A 65 -2.12 -3.47 1.44
CA PHE A 65 -1.54 -4.78 1.19
C PHE A 65 -0.19 -4.90 1.91
N ARG A 66 0.74 -3.99 1.61
CA ARG A 66 2.12 -4.06 2.10
C ARG A 66 2.21 -4.04 3.63
N ALA A 67 1.39 -3.23 4.29
CA ALA A 67 1.37 -3.11 5.74
C ALA A 67 0.89 -4.40 6.44
N LYS A 68 0.14 -5.27 5.75
CA LYS A 68 -0.38 -6.52 6.32
C LYS A 68 0.62 -7.67 6.25
N LEU A 69 1.62 -7.60 5.37
CA LEU A 69 2.65 -8.63 5.21
C LEU A 69 3.68 -8.57 6.35
N ALA A 70 3.93 -9.67 7.03
CA ALA A 70 4.86 -9.70 8.18
C ALA A 70 6.33 -9.51 7.78
N TYR A 71 6.72 -10.03 6.62
CA TYR A 71 8.08 -9.96 6.09
C TYR A 71 8.42 -8.65 5.36
N LYS A 72 7.48 -7.69 5.29
CA LYS A 72 7.71 -6.38 4.66
C LYS A 72 7.93 -5.30 5.71
N ARG A 73 8.69 -4.28 5.30
CA ARG A 73 8.94 -3.04 6.04
C ARG A 73 8.60 -1.82 5.20
N CYS A 74 8.45 -0.67 5.84
CA CYS A 74 8.27 0.60 5.15
C CYS A 74 9.45 0.86 4.18
N PRO A 75 9.20 1.18 2.89
CA PRO A 75 10.23 1.38 1.88
C PRO A 75 10.78 2.82 1.82
N ASP A 76 10.55 3.63 2.85
CA ASP A 76 11.01 5.02 2.91
C ASP A 76 12.55 5.07 2.82
N PRO A 77 13.13 5.80 1.84
CA PRO A 77 14.57 5.86 1.62
C PRO A 77 15.33 6.54 2.76
N SER A 78 14.65 7.38 3.56
CA SER A 78 15.22 8.00 4.76
C SER A 78 15.13 7.11 6.00
N GLY A 79 14.63 5.88 5.87
CA GLY A 79 14.53 4.90 6.93
C GLY A 79 13.09 4.47 7.18
N ALA A 80 12.92 3.16 7.40
CA ALA A 80 11.61 2.54 7.57
C ALA A 80 10.83 3.17 8.73
N LYS A 81 9.63 3.68 8.45
CA LYS A 81 8.72 4.27 9.46
C LYS A 81 7.97 3.23 10.29
N TRP A 82 7.97 1.99 9.85
CA TRP A 82 7.41 0.83 10.54
C TRP A 82 8.13 -0.44 10.09
N ALA A 83 8.11 -1.45 10.95
CA ALA A 83 8.71 -2.77 10.73
C ALA A 83 7.65 -3.86 10.75
#